data_AF-A0A1H0K5N0-F1
#
_entry.id   AF-A0A1H0K5N0-F1
#
_cell.length_a   1.000
_cell.length_b   1.000
_cell.length_c   1.000
_cell.angle_alpha   90.00
_cell.angle_beta   90.00
_cell.angle_gamma   90.00
#
_symmetry.space_group_name_H-M   'P 1'
#
loop_
_entity.id
_entity.type
_entity.pdbx_description
1 polymer ?
#
loop_
_entity_poly.entity_id
_entity_poly.type
_entity_poly.pdbx_seq_one_letter_code
_entity_poly.pdbx_strand_id
1 'polypeptide(L)'
;MSAPPASPLAALYRSHHGWLFGWLRKKLGCPDNAADAAHDTFARLLGKDDLAQLQEPRAYLLVAANRLLINHYHRRRVEEETLRSMALLMEQQDERSPERIAAQHHLLGKVLLLLLEELEPKPRTAFLMARLEGCSYAEIARHLQVSESSVKQYLAKTLAHLHGRLYDALAEGDGA
;
A
#
# COMPACT_ATOMS: atom_id res chain seq x y z
N MET A 1 29.11 -35.92 -41.28
CA MET A 1 28.25 -35.41 -40.18
C MET A 1 27.40 -34.28 -40.74
N SER A 2 26.11 -34.52 -40.97
CA SER A 2 25.19 -33.47 -41.46
C SER A 2 24.86 -32.52 -40.30
N ALA A 3 24.99 -31.21 -40.51
CA ALA A 3 24.62 -30.22 -39.51
C ALA A 3 23.13 -30.41 -39.12
N PRO A 4 22.76 -30.29 -37.83
CA PRO A 4 21.36 -30.35 -37.45
C PRO A 4 20.57 -29.26 -38.19
N PRO A 5 19.33 -29.54 -38.63
CA PRO A 5 18.52 -28.55 -39.33
C PRO A 5 18.46 -27.29 -38.47
N ALA A 6 18.84 -26.14 -39.05
CA ALA A 6 18.86 -24.89 -38.31
C ALA A 6 17.47 -24.65 -37.71
N SER A 7 17.40 -24.56 -36.37
CA SER A 7 16.16 -24.25 -35.67
C SER A 7 15.51 -23.02 -36.33
N PRO A 8 14.20 -23.05 -36.63
CA PRO A 8 13.48 -21.91 -37.19
C PRO A 8 13.72 -20.61 -36.41
N LEU A 9 13.88 -20.72 -35.08
CA LEU A 9 14.25 -19.61 -34.20
C LEU A 9 15.65 -19.06 -34.50
N ALA A 10 16.64 -19.92 -34.74
CA ALA A 10 18.00 -19.49 -35.05
C ALA A 10 18.07 -18.74 -36.39
N ALA A 11 17.27 -19.17 -37.38
CA ALA A 11 17.14 -18.45 -38.65
C ALA A 11 16.45 -17.09 -38.45
N LEU A 12 15.35 -17.06 -37.68
CA LEU A 12 14.65 -15.83 -37.34
C LEU A 12 15.56 -14.83 -36.61
N TYR A 13 16.32 -15.30 -35.61
CA TYR A 13 17.26 -14.51 -34.83
C TYR A 13 18.33 -13.88 -35.72
N ARG A 14 19.04 -14.67 -36.53
CA ARG A 14 20.08 -14.16 -37.43
C ARG A 14 19.56 -13.10 -38.40
N SER A 15 18.34 -13.29 -38.91
CA SER A 15 17.77 -12.38 -39.91
C SER A 15 17.14 -11.11 -39.32
N HIS A 16 16.72 -11.12 -38.04
CA HIS A 16 15.87 -10.05 -37.49
C HIS A 16 16.42 -9.39 -36.21
N HIS A 17 17.40 -10.00 -35.54
CA HIS A 17 17.96 -9.48 -34.28
C HIS A 17 18.52 -8.05 -34.44
N GLY A 18 19.39 -7.81 -35.43
CA GLY A 18 20.03 -6.49 -35.60
C GLY A 18 19.02 -5.37 -35.89
N TRP A 19 17.98 -5.68 -36.66
CA TRP A 19 16.88 -4.73 -36.93
C TRP A 19 16.06 -4.45 -35.66
N LEU A 20 15.68 -5.49 -34.92
CA LEU A 20 14.90 -5.34 -33.69
C LEU A 20 15.69 -4.58 -32.62
N PHE A 21 16.97 -4.90 -32.45
CA PHE A 21 17.87 -4.19 -31.56
C PHE A 21 17.99 -2.71 -31.94
N GLY A 22 18.15 -2.39 -33.23
CA GLY A 22 18.20 -1.00 -33.71
C GLY A 22 16.91 -0.23 -33.41
N TRP A 23 15.76 -0.87 -33.58
CA TRP A 23 14.46 -0.28 -33.22
C TRP A 23 14.31 -0.08 -31.70
N LEU A 24 14.68 -1.08 -30.90
CA LEU A 24 14.65 -1.01 -29.43
C LEU A 24 15.60 0.07 -28.89
N ARG A 25 16.80 0.18 -29.47
CA ARG A 25 17.78 1.21 -29.08
C ARG A 25 17.24 2.62 -29.30
N LYS A 26 16.54 2.87 -30.42
CA LYS A 26 15.88 4.16 -30.66
C LYS A 26 14.74 4.42 -29.67
N LYS A 27 14.03 3.38 -29.24
CA LYS A 27 12.89 3.49 -28.33
C LYS A 27 13.31 3.66 -26.86
N LEU A 28 14.35 2.97 -26.43
CA LEU A 28 14.81 2.92 -25.03
C LEU A 28 15.94 3.90 -24.72
N GLY A 29 16.68 4.38 -25.72
CA GLY A 29 17.80 5.31 -25.54
C GLY A 29 19.05 4.70 -24.88
N CYS A 30 18.95 3.52 -24.27
CA CYS A 30 20.05 2.79 -23.63
C CYS A 30 20.37 1.50 -24.42
N PRO A 31 21.64 1.30 -24.84
CA PRO A 31 22.04 0.13 -25.62
C PRO A 31 21.92 -1.18 -24.83
N ASP A 32 22.22 -1.16 -23.53
CA ASP A 32 22.17 -2.36 -22.68
C ASP A 32 20.71 -2.81 -22.49
N ASN A 33 19.82 -1.89 -22.12
CA ASN A 33 18.38 -2.17 -22.02
C ASN A 33 17.78 -2.67 -23.35
N ALA A 34 18.29 -2.18 -24.49
CA ALA A 34 17.87 -2.63 -25.80
C ALA A 34 18.35 -4.05 -26.12
N ALA A 35 19.56 -4.43 -25.66
CA ALA A 35 20.09 -5.77 -25.81
C ALA A 35 19.27 -6.77 -24.98
N ASP A 36 18.97 -6.43 -23.73
CA ASP A 36 18.16 -7.24 -22.83
C ASP A 36 16.73 -7.42 -23.37
N ALA A 37 16.09 -6.34 -23.80
CA ALA A 37 14.74 -6.42 -24.37
C ALA A 37 14.71 -7.23 -25.68
N ALA A 38 15.76 -7.17 -26.51
CA ALA A 38 15.87 -8.00 -27.70
C ALA A 38 16.03 -9.47 -27.30
N HIS A 39 16.90 -9.76 -26.34
CA HIS A 39 17.12 -11.10 -25.81
C HIS A 39 15.82 -11.70 -25.27
N ASP A 40 15.12 -11.00 -24.38
CA ASP A 40 13.84 -11.42 -23.80
C ASP A 40 12.78 -11.69 -24.86
N THR A 41 12.76 -10.88 -25.93
CA THR A 41 11.83 -11.07 -27.05
C THR A 41 12.07 -12.41 -27.73
N PHE A 42 13.33 -12.78 -28.00
CA PHE A 42 13.66 -14.07 -28.59
C PHE A 42 13.58 -15.24 -27.61
N ALA A 43 13.89 -15.03 -26.33
CA ALA A 43 13.76 -16.04 -25.28
C ALA A 43 12.31 -16.52 -25.14
N ARG A 44 11.32 -15.62 -25.27
CA ARG A 44 9.88 -15.98 -25.30
C ARG A 44 9.45 -16.83 -26.49
N LEU A 45 10.30 -16.95 -27.51
CA LEU A 45 10.04 -17.75 -28.70
C LEU A 45 10.67 -19.13 -28.61
N LEU A 46 11.49 -19.40 -27.58
CA LEU A 46 11.99 -20.74 -27.31
C LEU A 46 10.80 -21.69 -27.07
N GLY A 47 10.81 -22.84 -27.75
CA GLY A 47 9.78 -23.86 -27.62
C GLY A 47 8.47 -23.56 -28.36
N LYS A 48 8.42 -22.56 -29.24
CA LYS A 48 7.27 -22.35 -30.15
C LYS A 48 7.48 -23.11 -31.45
N ASP A 49 6.55 -24.00 -31.79
CA ASP A 49 6.64 -24.86 -32.97
C ASP A 49 6.25 -24.15 -34.28
N ASP A 50 5.38 -23.14 -34.21
CA ASP A 50 4.81 -22.46 -35.39
C ASP A 50 5.68 -21.32 -35.95
N LEU A 51 6.92 -21.15 -35.47
CA LEU A 51 7.79 -20.05 -35.90
C LEU A 51 8.12 -20.11 -37.40
N ALA A 52 8.12 -21.30 -38.00
CA ALA A 52 8.37 -21.49 -39.43
C ALA A 52 7.22 -21.00 -40.32
N GLN A 53 6.01 -20.81 -39.78
CA GLN A 53 4.81 -20.41 -40.53
C GLN A 53 4.49 -18.91 -40.40
N LEU A 54 5.33 -18.14 -39.71
CA LEU A 54 5.16 -16.70 -39.52
C LEU A 54 5.21 -15.94 -40.86
N GLN A 55 4.05 -15.47 -41.32
CA GLN A 55 3.92 -14.65 -42.53
C GLN A 55 4.58 -13.27 -42.37
N GLU A 56 4.47 -12.65 -41.18
CA GLU A 56 5.03 -11.33 -40.88
C GLU A 56 5.93 -11.33 -39.63
N PRO A 57 7.17 -11.83 -39.74
CA PRO A 57 8.04 -12.02 -38.58
C PRO A 57 8.41 -10.70 -37.87
N ARG A 58 8.58 -9.61 -38.63
CA ARG A 58 8.90 -8.28 -38.08
C ARG A 58 7.75 -7.71 -37.26
N ALA A 59 6.52 -7.76 -37.78
CA ALA A 59 5.33 -7.28 -37.07
C ALA A 59 5.12 -8.07 -35.78
N TYR A 60 5.28 -9.39 -35.84
CA TYR A 60 5.20 -10.25 -34.67
C TYR A 60 6.23 -9.89 -33.60
N LEU A 61 7.50 -9.74 -33.97
CA LEU A 61 8.57 -9.35 -33.05
C LEU A 61 8.32 -7.97 -32.42
N LEU A 62 7.82 -7.01 -33.19
CA LEU A 62 7.43 -5.69 -32.67
C LEU A 62 6.33 -5.78 -31.63
N VAL A 63 5.29 -6.59 -31.88
CA VAL A 63 4.20 -6.79 -30.91
C VAL A 63 4.72 -7.45 -29.63
N ALA A 64 5.54 -8.49 -29.76
CA ALA A 64 6.13 -9.19 -28.62
C ALA A 64 7.02 -8.25 -27.78
N ALA A 65 7.92 -7.50 -28.43
CA ALA A 65 8.80 -6.54 -27.79
C ALA A 65 8.02 -5.39 -27.14
N ASN A 66 6.99 -4.86 -27.80
CA ASN A 66 6.14 -3.81 -27.22
C ASN A 66 5.42 -4.27 -25.95
N ARG A 67 4.86 -5.49 -25.96
CA ARG A 67 4.20 -6.05 -24.77
C ARG A 67 5.18 -6.23 -23.61
N LEU A 68 6.40 -6.68 -23.90
CA LEU A 68 7.48 -6.77 -22.91
C LEU A 68 7.76 -5.41 -22.26
N LEU A 69 7.95 -4.37 -23.08
CA LEU A 69 8.27 -3.03 -22.59
C LEU A 69 7.14 -2.41 -21.76
N ILE A 70 5.90 -2.58 -22.19
CA ILE A 70 4.71 -2.11 -21.45
C ILE A 70 4.66 -2.78 -20.08
N ASN A 71 4.81 -4.10 -20.02
CA ASN A 71 4.79 -4.84 -18.77
C ASN A 71 5.93 -4.43 -17.83
N HIS A 72 7.14 -4.23 -18.37
CA HIS A 72 8.28 -3.78 -17.58
C HIS A 72 8.05 -2.37 -17.03
N TYR A 73 7.53 -1.44 -17.83
CA TYR A 73 7.21 -0.09 -17.40
C TYR A 73 6.15 -0.07 -16.28
N HIS A 74 5.07 -0.84 -16.44
CA HIS A 74 4.04 -0.96 -15.42
C HIS A 74 4.61 -1.53 -14.11
N ARG A 75 5.40 -2.59 -14.20
CA ARG A 75 6.03 -3.20 -13.03
C ARG A 75 6.94 -2.22 -12.30
N ARG A 76 7.84 -1.54 -13.03
CA ARG A 76 8.75 -0.54 -12.44
C ARG A 76 8.01 0.62 -11.80
N ARG A 77 6.93 1.10 -12.43
CA ARG A 77 6.12 2.18 -11.87
C ARG A 77 5.48 1.78 -10.54
N VAL A 78 4.94 0.57 -10.45
CA VAL A 78 4.36 0.04 -9.19
C VAL A 78 5.45 -0.13 -8.14
N GLU A 79 6.61 -0.68 -8.50
CA GLU A 79 7.74 -0.83 -7.57
C GLU A 79 8.23 0.53 -7.04
N GLU A 80 8.37 1.53 -7.91
CA GLU A 80 8.79 2.88 -7.52
C GLU A 80 7.75 3.59 -6.64
N GLU A 81 6.46 3.45 -6.94
CA GLU A 81 5.38 3.99 -6.11
C GLU A 81 5.38 3.34 -4.72
N THR A 82 5.54 2.02 -4.66
CA THR A 82 5.62 1.26 -3.40
C THR A 82 6.82 1.72 -2.57
N LEU A 83 8.01 1.84 -3.18
CA LEU A 83 9.21 2.30 -2.49
C LEU A 83 9.07 3.73 -1.97
N ARG A 84 8.43 4.63 -2.75
CA ARG A 84 8.15 6.00 -2.29
C ARG A 84 7.19 6.02 -1.11
N SER A 85 6.12 5.24 -1.15
CA SER A 85 5.17 5.13 -0.03
C SER A 85 5.85 4.57 1.23
N MET A 86 6.72 3.57 1.08
CA MET A 86 7.49 3.03 2.20
C MET A 86 8.47 4.05 2.78
N ALA A 87 9.20 4.79 1.93
CA ALA A 87 10.12 5.83 2.37
C ALA A 87 9.41 6.92 3.18
N LEU A 88 8.24 7.38 2.71
CA LEU A 88 7.42 8.36 3.42
C LEU A 88 6.97 7.85 4.80
N LEU A 89 6.57 6.57 4.90
CA LEU A 89 6.19 5.98 6.17
C LEU A 89 7.38 5.86 7.15
N MET A 90 8.58 5.59 6.62
CA MET A 90 9.79 5.50 7.44
C MET A 90 10.26 6.87 7.95
N GLU A 91 10.22 7.90 7.11
CA GLU A 91 10.51 9.29 7.54
C GLU A 91 9.56 9.75 8.65
N GLN A 92 8.28 9.38 8.58
CA GLN A 92 7.28 9.67 9.62
C GLN A 92 7.54 8.95 10.96
N GLN A 93 8.28 7.83 10.95
CA GLN A 93 8.62 7.09 12.16
C GLN A 93 9.88 7.62 12.85
N ASP A 94 10.82 8.20 12.10
CA ASP A 94 12.11 8.68 12.64
C ASP A 94 11.95 9.94 13.52
N GLU A 95 10.86 10.70 13.38
CA GLU A 95 10.63 11.92 14.18
C GLU A 95 10.08 11.67 15.60
N ARG A 96 9.54 10.47 15.89
CA ARG A 96 8.91 10.16 17.18
C ARG A 96 9.69 9.08 17.91
N SER A 97 10.59 9.51 18.79
CA SER A 97 11.29 8.58 19.70
C SER A 97 10.28 7.77 20.54
N PRO A 98 10.59 6.51 20.91
CA PRO A 98 9.72 5.70 21.77
C PRO A 98 9.32 6.42 23.06
N GLU A 99 10.24 7.20 23.63
CA GLU A 99 10.02 8.00 24.84
C GLU A 99 8.99 9.11 24.58
N ARG A 100 9.02 9.76 23.42
CA ARG A 100 8.03 10.77 23.02
C ARG A 100 6.65 10.14 22.87
N ILE A 101 6.54 8.97 22.23
CA ILE A 101 5.27 8.26 22.08
C ILE A 101 4.72 7.86 23.46
N ALA A 102 5.56 7.31 24.33
CA ALA A 102 5.16 6.94 25.68
C ALA A 102 4.70 8.15 26.50
N ALA A 103 5.41 9.28 26.41
CA ALA A 103 5.05 10.53 27.07
C ALA A 103 3.72 11.09 26.55
N GLN A 104 3.47 11.05 25.24
CA GLN A 104 2.21 11.46 24.62
C GLN A 104 1.03 10.61 25.09
N HIS A 105 1.18 9.28 25.08
CA HIS A 105 0.14 8.38 25.58
C HIS A 105 -0.14 8.60 27.08
N HIS A 106 0.91 8.80 27.89
CA HIS A 106 0.76 9.08 29.31
C HIS A 106 0.03 10.41 29.57
N LEU A 107 0.39 11.46 28.82
CA LEU A 107 -0.27 12.76 28.91
C LEU A 107 -1.74 12.66 28.50
N LEU A 108 -2.03 12.01 27.36
CA LEU A 108 -3.40 11.82 26.88
C LEU A 108 -4.25 11.03 27.89
N GLY A 109 -3.69 9.97 28.48
CA GLY A 109 -4.36 9.20 29.52
C GLY A 109 -4.70 10.04 30.75
N LYS A 110 -3.77 10.88 31.21
CA LYS A 110 -4.02 11.81 32.33
C LYS A 110 -5.11 12.83 32.01
N VAL A 111 -5.07 13.44 30.82
CA VAL A 111 -6.10 14.40 30.38
C VAL A 111 -7.46 13.73 30.33
N LEU A 112 -7.55 12.53 29.77
CA LEU A 112 -8.80 11.78 29.71
C LEU A 112 -9.36 11.50 31.12
N LEU A 113 -8.50 11.09 32.07
CA LEU A 113 -8.91 10.85 33.45
C LEU A 113 -9.47 12.12 34.10
N LEU A 114 -8.82 13.27 33.92
CA LEU A 114 -9.30 14.57 34.43
C LEU A 114 -10.67 14.94 33.83
N LEU A 115 -10.85 14.76 32.53
CA LEU A 115 -12.13 15.04 31.87
C LEU A 115 -13.25 14.09 32.34
N LEU A 116 -12.90 12.85 32.67
CA LEU A 116 -13.84 11.88 33.24
C LEU A 116 -14.24 12.23 34.68
N GLU A 117 -13.40 12.93 35.44
CA GLU A 117 -13.74 13.43 36.78
C GLU A 117 -14.82 14.52 36.75
N GLU A 118 -14.94 15.28 35.66
CA GLU A 118 -16.00 16.28 35.44
C GLU A 118 -17.40 15.66 35.28
N LEU A 119 -17.48 14.37 34.95
CA LEU A 119 -18.74 13.66 34.76
C LEU A 119 -19.34 13.18 36.08
N GLU A 120 -20.67 13.09 36.12
CA GLU A 120 -21.37 12.41 37.20
C GLU A 120 -20.88 10.95 37.38
N PRO A 121 -20.95 10.38 38.60
CA PRO A 121 -20.41 9.05 38.89
C PRO A 121 -20.96 7.94 37.99
N LYS A 122 -22.28 7.92 37.74
CA LYS A 122 -22.92 6.85 36.96
C LYS A 122 -22.49 6.83 35.48
N PRO A 123 -22.50 7.96 34.74
CA PRO A 123 -21.96 8.02 33.39
C PRO A 123 -20.48 7.64 33.28
N ARG A 124 -19.66 8.09 34.24
CA ARG A 124 -18.24 7.76 34.31
C ARG A 124 -18.01 6.27 34.44
N THR A 125 -18.67 5.62 35.40
CA THR A 125 -18.57 4.17 35.61
C THR A 125 -19.07 3.41 34.39
N ALA A 126 -20.20 3.82 33.80
CA ALA A 126 -20.71 3.20 32.57
C ALA A 126 -19.69 3.25 31.42
N PHE A 127 -19.03 4.40 31.24
CA PHE A 127 -18.01 4.58 30.20
C PHE A 127 -16.78 3.71 30.43
N LEU A 128 -16.27 3.65 31.67
CA LEU A 128 -15.11 2.83 32.01
C LEU A 128 -15.41 1.33 31.82
N MET A 129 -16.57 0.85 32.27
CA MET A 129 -16.99 -0.54 32.05
C MET A 129 -17.11 -0.88 30.55
N ALA A 130 -17.65 0.05 29.74
CA ALA A 130 -17.80 -0.18 28.31
C ALA A 130 -16.47 -0.17 27.55
N ARG A 131 -15.51 0.69 27.94
CA ARG A 131 -14.28 0.96 27.17
C ARG A 131 -13.04 0.25 27.70
N LEU A 132 -12.92 0.07 29.01
CA LEU A 132 -11.77 -0.61 29.64
C LEU A 132 -12.06 -2.08 29.91
N GLU A 133 -13.26 -2.39 30.41
CA GLU A 133 -13.63 -3.76 30.81
C GLU A 133 -14.35 -4.53 29.70
N GLY A 134 -14.80 -3.84 28.64
CA GLY A 134 -15.49 -4.45 27.50
C GLY A 134 -16.89 -4.98 27.82
N CYS A 135 -17.52 -4.52 28.89
CA CYS A 135 -18.85 -4.95 29.30
C CYS A 135 -19.93 -4.57 28.28
N SER A 136 -20.91 -5.45 28.10
CA SER A 136 -22.13 -5.17 27.34
C SER A 136 -23.03 -4.16 28.05
N TYR A 137 -23.92 -3.50 27.30
CA TYR A 137 -24.85 -2.53 27.88
C TYR A 137 -25.79 -3.16 28.92
N ALA A 138 -26.17 -4.43 28.73
CA ALA A 138 -26.97 -5.18 29.68
C ALA A 138 -26.22 -5.47 31.00
N GLU A 139 -24.92 -5.75 30.95
CA GLU A 139 -24.08 -5.93 32.15
C GLU A 139 -23.93 -4.63 32.93
N ILE A 140 -23.68 -3.52 32.22
CA ILE A 140 -23.56 -2.19 32.80
C ILE A 140 -24.90 -1.76 33.43
N ALA A 141 -26.01 -1.99 32.74
CA ALA A 141 -27.36 -1.68 33.23
C ALA A 141 -27.67 -2.42 34.54
N ARG A 142 -27.34 -3.72 34.60
CA ARG A 142 -27.48 -4.52 35.83
C ARG A 142 -26.58 -4.01 36.95
N HIS A 143 -25.31 -3.73 36.65
CA HIS A 143 -24.34 -3.26 37.65
C HIS A 143 -24.73 -1.90 38.25
N LEU A 144 -25.18 -0.96 37.41
CA LEU A 144 -25.57 0.39 37.82
C LEU A 144 -27.03 0.51 38.26
N GLN A 145 -27.80 -0.57 38.20
CA GLN A 145 -29.23 -0.63 38.51
C GLN A 145 -30.05 0.41 37.71
N VAL A 146 -29.79 0.48 36.40
CA VAL A 146 -30.47 1.38 35.47
C VAL A 146 -30.95 0.61 34.24
N SER A 147 -31.75 1.27 33.38
CA SER A 147 -32.14 0.67 32.10
C SER A 147 -30.98 0.70 31.09
N GLU A 148 -30.96 -0.23 30.13
CA GLU A 148 -30.00 -0.18 29.01
C GLU A 148 -30.11 1.11 28.19
N SER A 149 -31.32 1.69 28.11
CA SER A 149 -31.53 3.00 27.48
C SER A 149 -30.77 4.12 28.19
N SER A 150 -30.79 4.11 29.53
CA SER A 150 -30.02 5.05 30.36
C SER A 150 -28.51 4.87 30.15
N VAL A 151 -28.02 3.63 30.03
CA VAL A 151 -26.61 3.36 29.71
C VAL A 151 -26.22 3.94 28.36
N LYS A 152 -27.03 3.73 27.32
CA LYS A 152 -26.79 4.33 25.98
C LYS A 152 -26.74 5.86 26.06
N GLN A 153 -27.65 6.47 26.82
CA GLN A 153 -27.68 7.92 27.00
C GLN A 153 -26.44 8.43 27.77
N TYR A 154 -26.00 7.71 28.80
CA TYR A 154 -24.79 8.03 29.54
C TYR A 154 -23.54 7.98 28.65
N LEU A 155 -23.41 6.94 27.83
CA LEU A 155 -22.28 6.80 26.91
C LEU A 155 -22.28 7.88 25.83
N ALA A 156 -23.45 8.19 25.25
CA ALA A 156 -23.58 9.25 24.26
C ALA A 156 -23.20 10.63 24.83
N LYS A 157 -23.71 10.96 26.03
CA LYS A 157 -23.37 12.22 26.72
C LYS A 157 -21.88 12.30 27.06
N THR A 158 -21.31 11.20 27.54
CA THR A 158 -19.88 11.13 27.89
C THR A 158 -19.01 11.33 26.66
N LEU A 159 -19.32 10.67 25.54
CA LEU A 159 -18.59 10.85 24.28
C LEU A 159 -18.69 12.27 23.74
N ALA A 160 -19.88 12.89 23.80
CA ALA A 160 -20.07 14.28 23.40
C ALA A 160 -19.25 15.24 24.27
N HIS A 161 -19.24 15.03 25.60
CA HIS A 161 -18.43 15.82 26.54
C HIS A 161 -16.93 15.71 26.24
N LEU A 162 -16.43 14.48 26.11
CA LEU A 162 -15.02 14.23 25.81
C LEU A 162 -14.62 14.81 24.45
N HIS A 163 -15.47 14.66 23.43
CA HIS A 163 -15.22 15.21 22.10
C HIS A 163 -15.18 16.74 22.12
N GLY A 164 -16.15 17.41 22.74
CA GLY A 164 -16.13 18.87 22.86
C GLY A 164 -14.87 19.37 23.56
N ARG A 165 -14.56 18.83 24.75
CA ARG A 165 -13.40 19.27 25.54
C ARG A 165 -12.06 19.01 24.85
N LEU A 166 -11.91 17.90 24.14
CA LEU A 166 -10.67 17.59 23.41
C LEU A 166 -10.50 18.47 22.16
N TYR A 167 -11.57 18.72 21.40
CA TYR A 167 -11.48 19.54 20.20
C TYR A 167 -11.38 21.04 20.50
N ASP A 168 -12.06 21.53 21.55
CA ASP A 168 -11.92 22.92 22.00
C ASP A 168 -10.49 23.19 22.48
N ALA A 169 -9.90 22.27 23.25
CA ALA A 169 -8.50 22.40 23.72
C ALA A 169 -7.46 22.33 22.59
N LEU A 170 -7.76 21.62 21.48
CA LEU A 170 -6.89 21.58 20.30
C LEU A 170 -7.03 22.86 19.46
N ALA A 171 -8.22 23.43 19.36
CA ALA A 171 -8.46 24.68 18.64
C ALA A 171 -7.77 25.89 19.29
N GLU A 172 -7.62 25.88 20.63
CA GLU A 172 -6.88 26.91 21.37
C GLU A 172 -5.34 26.78 21.24
N GLY A 173 -4.83 25.60 20.85
CA GLY A 173 -3.40 25.30 20.75
C GLY A 173 -2.71 25.72 19.44
N ASP A 174 -3.48 26.03 18.38
CA ASP A 174 -2.96 26.47 17.07
C ASP A 174 -2.69 28.00 17.00
N GLY A 175 -2.83 28.71 18.13
CA GLY A 175 -2.70 30.16 18.23
C GLY A 175 -1.48 30.69 18.99
N ALA A 176 -0.47 29.86 19.32
CA ALA A 176 0.72 30.25 20.09
C ALA A 176 2.03 30.00 19.34
#